data_AF-A0A7L3MN66-F1
#
_entry.id   AF-A0A7L3MN66-F1
#
_cell.length_a   1.000
_cell.length_b   1.000
_cell.length_c   1.000
_cell.angle_alpha   90.00
_cell.angle_beta   90.00
_cell.angle_gamma   90.00
#
_symmetry.space_group_name_H-M   'P 1'
#
loop_
_entity.id
_entity.type
_entity.pdbx_description
1 polymer ?
#
loop_
_entity_poly.entity_id
_entity_poly.type
_entity_poly.pdbx_seq_one_letter_code
_entity_poly.pdbx_strand_id
1 'polypeptide(L)'
;MELSEMLYNKSEYIETASGNKVSRQSVLCGSQNIVLNGKTIVMNDCIIRGDLANVRVGRHCVVKSRSVIRPPFKKFSKGVAFFPLHIGDHVFIEEDCVVNAAQIGSYVHIGKNCVI
;
A
#
# COMPACT_ATOMS: atom_id res chain seq x y z
N MET A 1 21.01 -0.58 7.51
CA MET A 1 20.06 -1.65 7.17
C MET A 1 20.10 -1.76 5.65
N GLU A 2 20.76 -2.78 5.12
CA GLU A 2 20.88 -2.95 3.68
C GLU A 2 19.51 -3.37 3.12
N LEU A 3 18.99 -2.60 2.17
CA LEU A 3 17.77 -2.95 1.45
C LEU A 3 18.09 -4.13 0.54
N SER A 4 17.51 -5.29 0.85
CA SER A 4 17.64 -6.51 0.05
C SER A 4 17.21 -6.24 -1.39
N GLU A 5 18.03 -6.63 -2.37
CA GLU A 5 17.69 -6.57 -3.78
C GLU A 5 16.40 -7.37 -4.04
N MET A 6 15.36 -6.69 -4.54
CA MET A 6 14.11 -7.35 -4.91
C MET A 6 14.13 -7.68 -6.39
N LEU A 7 14.29 -8.96 -6.68
CA LEU A 7 14.11 -9.50 -8.02
C LEU A 7 12.61 -9.63 -8.28
N TYR A 8 12.12 -8.94 -9.31
CA TYR A 8 10.74 -9.07 -9.77
C TYR A 8 10.74 -9.57 -11.21
N ASN A 9 9.82 -10.48 -11.53
CA ASN A 9 9.69 -10.97 -12.89
C ASN A 9 8.89 -9.96 -13.72
N LYS A 10 9.48 -9.39 -14.77
CA LYS A 10 8.84 -8.34 -15.58
C LYS A 10 7.49 -8.79 -16.18
N SER A 11 7.32 -10.08 -16.45
CA SER A 11 6.09 -10.65 -17.01
C SER A 11 4.89 -10.58 -16.06
N GLU A 12 5.14 -10.66 -14.75
CA GLU A 12 4.10 -10.68 -13.71
C GLU A 12 3.70 -9.29 -13.23
N TYR A 13 4.44 -8.26 -13.64
CA TYR A 13 4.23 -6.88 -13.19
C TYR A 13 3.73 -6.00 -14.33
N ILE A 14 2.83 -5.09 -13.98
CA ILE A 14 2.34 -4.01 -14.83
C ILE A 14 3.13 -2.77 -14.45
N GLU A 15 3.78 -2.17 -15.44
CA GLU A 15 4.46 -0.89 -15.28
C GLU A 15 3.55 0.24 -15.76
N THR A 16 3.25 1.21 -14.89
CA THR A 16 2.44 2.38 -15.25
C THR A 16 3.32 3.50 -15.80
N ALA A 17 2.72 4.46 -16.51
CA ALA A 17 3.44 5.62 -17.07
C ALA A 17 4.19 6.45 -16.01
N SER A 18 3.72 6.43 -14.75
CA SER A 18 4.36 7.04 -13.59
C SER A 18 5.51 6.23 -12.98
N GLY A 19 5.86 5.09 -13.58
CA GLY A 19 6.92 4.18 -13.11
C GLY A 19 6.52 3.32 -11.92
N ASN A 20 5.21 3.17 -11.64
CA ASN A 20 4.76 2.22 -10.60
C ASN A 20 4.80 0.81 -11.17
N LYS A 21 5.23 -0.15 -10.34
CA LYS A 21 5.26 -1.58 -10.68
C LYS A 21 4.23 -2.28 -9.82
N VAL A 22 3.17 -2.76 -10.45
CA VAL A 22 2.05 -3.39 -9.77
C VAL A 22 1.96 -4.84 -10.21
N SER A 23 2.04 -5.78 -9.28
CA SER A 23 1.85 -7.20 -9.59
C SER A 23 0.45 -7.48 -10.14
N ARG A 24 0.35 -8.32 -11.17
CA ARG A 24 -0.94 -8.80 -11.73
C ARG A 24 -1.76 -9.61 -10.72
N GLN A 25 -1.11 -10.20 -9.73
CA GLN A 25 -1.76 -10.96 -8.65
C GLN A 25 -2.26 -10.05 -7.52
N SER A 26 -1.86 -8.77 -7.51
CA SER A 26 -2.37 -7.82 -6.50
C SER A 26 -3.82 -7.46 -6.76
N VAL A 27 -4.58 -7.25 -5.68
CA VAL A 27 -5.99 -6.89 -5.72
C VAL A 27 -6.13 -5.43 -5.33
N LEU A 28 -6.46 -4.59 -6.31
CA LEU A 28 -6.75 -3.16 -6.12
C LEU A 28 -8.27 -2.98 -6.18
N CYS A 29 -8.92 -2.76 -5.05
CA CYS A 29 -10.35 -2.47 -5.00
C CYS A 29 -10.57 -0.94 -5.04
N GLY A 30 -11.49 -0.44 -5.87
CA GLY A 30 -11.77 0.99 -5.92
C GLY A 30 -10.61 1.81 -6.49
N SER A 31 -10.13 1.43 -7.68
CA SER A 31 -9.01 2.09 -8.37
C SER A 31 -9.17 3.61 -8.50
N GLN A 32 -10.39 4.13 -8.64
CA GLN A 32 -10.68 5.58 -8.65
C GLN A 32 -10.25 6.33 -7.38
N ASN A 33 -10.15 5.62 -6.26
CA ASN A 33 -9.82 6.16 -4.94
C ASN A 33 -8.38 5.85 -4.53
N ILE A 34 -7.64 5.09 -5.35
CA ILE A 34 -6.25 4.70 -5.11
C ILE A 34 -5.34 5.62 -5.93
N VAL A 35 -4.47 6.34 -5.24
CA VAL A 35 -3.50 7.25 -5.87
C VAL A 35 -2.10 6.74 -5.57
N LEU A 36 -1.33 6.43 -6.62
CA LEU A 36 0.07 6.00 -6.53
C LEU A 36 0.97 7.08 -7.14
N ASN A 37 1.74 7.79 -6.30
CA ASN A 37 2.49 8.99 -6.71
C ASN A 37 3.77 8.76 -7.54
N GLY A 38 4.02 7.55 -8.01
CA GLY A 38 5.14 7.22 -8.92
C GLY A 38 6.25 6.43 -8.24
N LYS A 39 6.89 5.54 -9.00
CA LYS A 39 7.95 4.63 -8.54
C LYS A 39 7.56 3.77 -7.33
N THR A 40 6.27 3.48 -7.14
CA THR A 40 5.80 2.56 -6.11
C THR A 40 5.89 1.12 -6.61
N ILE A 41 6.22 0.19 -5.72
CA ILE A 41 6.28 -1.24 -6.02
C ILE A 41 5.25 -1.95 -5.16
N VAL A 42 4.31 -2.64 -5.81
CA VAL A 42 3.28 -3.45 -5.17
C VAL A 42 3.52 -4.91 -5.56
N MET A 43 3.89 -5.72 -4.58
CA MET A 43 4.24 -7.12 -4.78
C MET A 43 3.00 -8.03 -4.89
N ASN A 44 3.24 -9.31 -5.17
CA ASN A 44 2.21 -10.33 -5.38
C ASN A 44 1.35 -10.52 -4.12
N ASP A 45 0.08 -10.87 -4.31
CA ASP A 45 -0.91 -11.08 -3.22
C ASP A 45 -1.13 -9.88 -2.29
N CYS A 46 -0.68 -8.68 -2.68
CA CYS A 46 -1.00 -7.46 -1.96
C CYS A 46 -2.47 -7.08 -2.23
N ILE A 47 -3.17 -6.67 -1.17
CA ILE A 47 -4.56 -6.21 -1.26
C ILE A 47 -4.59 -4.75 -0.85
N ILE A 48 -5.06 -3.88 -1.74
CA ILE A 48 -5.28 -2.46 -1.45
C ILE A 48 -6.76 -2.15 -1.63
N ARG A 49 -7.45 -1.87 -0.52
CA ARG A 49 -8.87 -1.47 -0.52
C ARG A 49 -9.02 0.04 -0.57
N GLY A 50 -9.25 0.60 -1.76
CA GLY A 50 -9.72 1.98 -1.94
C GLY A 50 -11.24 2.12 -2.02
N ASP A 51 -11.99 1.02 -1.93
CA ASP A 51 -13.46 1.03 -2.07
C ASP A 51 -14.18 1.69 -0.88
N LEU A 52 -13.59 1.62 0.33
CA LEU A 52 -14.18 2.18 1.55
C LEU A 52 -13.80 3.66 1.79
N ALA A 53 -12.57 4.05 1.42
CA ALA A 53 -12.08 5.43 1.49
C ALA A 53 -10.85 5.59 0.59
N ASN A 54 -10.44 6.85 0.40
CA ASN A 54 -9.29 7.18 -0.45
C ASN A 54 -7.98 6.65 0.15
N VAL A 55 -7.20 5.95 -0.68
CA VAL A 55 -5.87 5.46 -0.33
C VAL A 55 -4.85 6.23 -1.16
N ARG A 56 -3.98 6.98 -0.50
CA ARG A 56 -2.90 7.71 -1.14
C ARG A 56 -1.58 7.07 -0.76
N VAL A 57 -0.80 6.69 -1.77
CA VAL A 57 0.55 6.17 -1.61
C VAL A 57 1.53 7.18 -2.18
N GLY A 58 2.49 7.59 -1.36
CA GLY A 58 3.58 8.48 -1.75
C GLY A 58 4.54 7.86 -2.76
N ARG A 59 5.64 8.54 -3.01
CA ARG A 59 6.67 8.15 -3.98
C ARG A 59 7.61 7.13 -3.38
N HIS A 60 8.19 6.29 -4.24
CA HIS A 60 9.23 5.31 -3.85
C HIS A 60 8.80 4.39 -2.69
N CYS A 61 7.50 4.09 -2.61
CA CYS A 61 7.00 3.16 -1.61
C CYS A 61 7.15 1.72 -2.08
N VAL A 62 7.48 0.83 -1.16
CA VAL A 62 7.56 -0.61 -1.41
C VAL A 62 6.55 -1.31 -0.53
N VAL A 63 5.65 -2.07 -1.16
CA VAL A 63 4.70 -2.93 -0.47
C VAL A 63 5.02 -4.37 -0.81
N LYS A 64 5.50 -5.13 0.18
CA LYS A 64 5.80 -6.55 0.01
C LYS A 64 4.54 -7.41 -0.07
N SER A 65 4.75 -8.69 -0.38
CA SER A 65 3.70 -9.65 -0.65
C SER A 65 2.81 -9.92 0.56
N ARG A 66 1.55 -10.30 0.29
CA ARG A 66 0.52 -10.63 1.30
C ARG A 66 0.18 -9.49 2.25
N SER A 67 0.64 -8.27 1.97
CA SER A 67 0.32 -7.10 2.78
C SER A 67 -1.05 -6.54 2.42
N VAL A 68 -1.83 -6.25 3.45
CA VAL A 68 -3.22 -5.78 3.35
C VAL A 68 -3.28 -4.32 3.75
N ILE A 69 -3.61 -3.47 2.79
CA ILE A 69 -3.82 -2.05 2.98
C ILE A 69 -5.32 -1.80 3.01
N ARG A 70 -5.85 -1.46 4.19
CA ARG A 70 -7.26 -1.08 4.35
C ARG A 70 -7.38 0.26 5.08
N PRO A 71 -8.26 1.17 4.64
CA PRO A 71 -8.49 2.43 5.33
C PRO A 71 -9.00 2.20 6.76
N PRO A 72 -8.56 3.00 7.74
CA PRO A 72 -9.07 2.93 9.09
C PRO A 72 -10.53 3.39 9.15
N PHE A 73 -11.27 2.78 10.06
CA PHE A 73 -12.63 3.18 10.38
C PHE A 73 -12.73 3.52 11.86
N LYS A 74 -13.51 4.55 12.18
CA LYS A 74 -13.88 4.88 13.55
C LYS A 74 -15.38 4.66 13.72
N LYS A 75 -15.73 3.89 14.75
CA LYS A 75 -17.12 3.71 15.17
C LYS A 75 -17.53 4.93 15.98
N PHE A 76 -18.54 5.64 15.50
CA PHE A 76 -19.23 6.68 16.23
C PHE A 76 -20.60 6.16 16.69
N SER A 77 -21.18 6.82 17.70
CA SER A 77 -22.48 6.43 18.26
C SER A 77 -23.62 6.40 17.23
N LYS A 78 -23.49 7.06 16.07
CA LYS A 78 -24.50 7.13 15.00
C LYS A 78 -24.06 6.47 13.67
N GLY A 79 -22.90 5.80 13.62
CA GLY A 79 -22.44 5.15 12.39
C GLY A 79 -20.94 4.87 12.34
N VAL A 80 -20.46 4.33 11.22
CA VAL A 80 -19.03 4.12 10.93
C VAL A 80 -18.56 5.16 9.93
N ALA A 81 -17.47 5.86 10.25
CA ALA A 81 -16.80 6.75 9.32
C ALA A 81 -15.45 6.16 8.93
N PHE A 82 -15.18 6.10 7.64
CA PHE A 82 -13.88 5.71 7.10
C PHE A 82 -13.03 6.96 6.89
N PHE A 83 -11.78 6.92 7.33
CA PHE A 83 -10.82 7.99 7.09
C PHE A 83 -9.92 7.60 5.92
N PRO A 84 -9.54 8.56 5.07
CA PRO A 84 -8.59 8.28 4.01
C PRO A 84 -7.26 7.83 4.62
N LEU A 85 -6.63 6.84 4.01
CA LEU A 85 -5.29 6.39 4.36
C LEU A 85 -4.26 7.18 3.56
N HIS A 86 -3.31 7.80 4.24
CA HIS A 86 -2.21 8.53 3.62
C HIS A 86 -0.87 7.91 3.95
N ILE A 87 -0.19 7.33 2.95
CA ILE A 87 1.18 6.81 3.07
C ILE A 87 2.14 7.85 2.51
N GLY A 88 3.15 8.24 3.31
CA GLY A 88 4.20 9.18 2.93
C GLY A 88 5.15 8.64 1.86
N ASP A 89 6.25 9.34 1.63
CA ASP A 89 7.27 8.95 0.65
C ASP A 89 8.31 8.01 1.29
N HIS A 90 8.94 7.14 0.48
CA HIS A 90 9.98 6.22 0.94
C HIS A 90 9.53 5.29 2.08
N VAL A 91 8.27 4.86 2.05
CA VAL A 91 7.74 3.90 3.02
C VAL A 91 8.06 2.49 2.57
N PHE A 92 8.62 1.70 3.49
CA PHE A 92 8.92 0.30 3.26
C PHE A 92 7.99 -0.56 4.11
N ILE A 93 7.15 -1.35 3.45
CA ILE A 93 6.20 -2.25 4.09
C ILE A 93 6.63 -3.66 3.80
N GLU A 94 6.98 -4.40 4.85
CA GLU A 94 7.38 -5.79 4.72
C GLU A 94 6.20 -6.74 4.48
N GLU A 95 6.48 -8.05 4.43
CA GLU A 95 5.50 -9.10 4.12
C GLU A 95 4.51 -9.29 5.26
N ASP A 96 3.32 -9.77 4.91
CA ASP A 96 2.26 -10.15 5.87
C ASP A 96 1.84 -9.00 6.80
N CYS A 97 1.99 -7.75 6.33
CA CYS A 97 1.65 -6.57 7.12
C CYS A 97 0.21 -6.15 6.89
N VAL A 98 -0.48 -5.75 7.96
CA VAL A 98 -1.82 -5.18 7.89
C VAL A 98 -1.74 -3.69 8.23
N VAL A 99 -2.10 -2.84 7.29
CA VAL A 99 -1.99 -1.39 7.40
C VAL A 99 -3.36 -0.74 7.54
N ASN A 100 -3.65 -0.26 8.75
CA ASN A 100 -4.90 0.43 9.14
C ASN A 100 -4.63 1.76 9.83
N ALA A 101 -3.61 2.50 9.39
CA ALA A 101 -3.30 3.82 9.92
C ALA A 101 -4.08 4.92 9.20
N ALA A 102 -4.35 6.05 9.85
CA ALA A 102 -4.87 7.23 9.13
C ALA A 102 -3.78 7.87 8.27
N GLN A 103 -2.56 7.91 8.81
CA GLN A 103 -1.41 8.49 8.14
C GLN A 103 -0.13 7.73 8.55
N ILE A 104 0.71 7.45 7.56
CA ILE A 104 2.07 6.93 7.72
C ILE A 104 3.02 8.03 7.26
N GLY A 105 4.00 8.37 8.09
CA GLY A 105 5.03 9.35 7.75
C GLY A 105 5.92 8.91 6.59
N SER A 106 6.75 9.82 6.09
CA SER A 106 7.79 9.48 5.12
C SER A 106 8.97 8.78 5.81
N TYR A 107 9.71 7.94 5.08
CA TYR A 107 10.86 7.15 5.59
C TYR A 107 10.51 6.18 6.72
N VAL A 108 9.27 5.70 6.75
CA VAL A 108 8.82 4.72 7.73
C VAL A 108 9.11 3.31 7.22
N HIS A 109 9.66 2.48 8.12
CA HIS A 109 9.87 1.06 7.88
C HIS A 109 8.92 0.24 8.76
N ILE A 110 7.99 -0.47 8.13
CA ILE A 110 7.05 -1.38 8.77
C ILE A 110 7.61 -2.79 8.64
N GLY A 111 8.01 -3.40 9.76
CA GLY A 111 8.58 -4.74 9.79
C GLY A 111 7.57 -5.85 9.47
N LYS A 112 8.08 -7.05 9.13
CA LYS A 112 7.26 -8.23 8.80
C LYS A 112 6.19 -8.52 9.85
N ASN A 113 5.03 -8.98 9.37
CA ASN A 113 3.92 -9.43 10.22
C ASN A 113 3.44 -8.35 11.22
N CYS A 114 3.61 -7.08 10.86
CA CYS A 114 3.19 -5.95 11.67
C CYS A 114 1.73 -5.58 11.36
N VAL A 115 1.01 -5.17 12.39
CA VAL A 115 -0.37 -4.68 12.29
C VAL A 115 -0.39 -3.26 12.83
N ILE A 116 -0.76 -2.31 11.97
CA ILE A 116 -0.93 -0.89 12.30
C ILE A 116 -2.32 -0.40 11.94
#